data_AF-A0A660PXI7-F1
#
_entry.id   AF-A0A660PXI7-F1
#
_cell.length_a   1.000
_cell.length_b   1.000
_cell.length_c   1.000
_cell.angle_alpha   90.00
_cell.angle_beta   90.00
_cell.angle_gamma   90.00
#
_symmetry.space_group_name_H-M   'P 1'
#
loop_
_entity.id
_entity.type
_entity.pdbx_description
1 polymer ?
#
loop_
_entity_poly.entity_id
_entity_poly.type
_entity_poly.pdbx_seq_one_letter_code
_entity_poly.pdbx_strand_id
1 'polypeptide(L)'
;MSMQQDDIQRYLASILREEESLSSEEMAVFGKLIRLTVEYRDRRKAEHNDILTVEETKRALEAYEKALKDNKMPDGIDEKIRGLVKLWLKKINRIFF
;
A
#
# COMPACT_ATOMS: atom_id res chain seq x y z
N MET A 1 -6.09 22.67 -1.90
CA MET A 1 -7.01 21.58 -1.54
C MET A 1 -6.18 20.30 -1.40
N SER A 2 -5.74 19.97 -0.20
CA SER A 2 -4.74 18.88 0.02
C SER A 2 -5.05 18.00 1.23
N MET A 3 -6.29 17.95 1.72
CA MET A 3 -6.64 17.15 2.91
C MET A 3 -6.43 15.63 2.69
N GLN A 4 -6.77 15.10 1.51
CA GLN A 4 -6.65 13.66 1.25
C GLN A 4 -5.22 13.18 1.00
N GLN A 5 -4.29 14.08 0.67
CA GLN A 5 -2.90 13.70 0.43
C GLN A 5 -2.22 13.23 1.72
N ASP A 6 -2.58 13.90 2.81
CA ASP A 6 -2.02 13.71 4.14
C ASP A 6 -2.56 12.46 4.84
N ASP A 7 -3.80 12.04 4.59
CA ASP A 7 -4.45 11.02 5.44
C ASP A 7 -3.84 9.62 5.30
N ILE A 8 -3.52 9.16 4.09
CA ILE A 8 -2.84 7.87 3.88
C ILE A 8 -1.42 7.91 4.45
N GLN A 9 -0.70 9.00 4.22
CA GLN A 9 0.66 9.14 4.70
C GLN A 9 0.70 9.22 6.23
N ARG A 10 -0.25 9.93 6.85
CA ARG A 10 -0.42 9.99 8.30
C ARG A 10 -0.80 8.64 8.89
N TYR A 11 -1.71 7.90 8.24
CA TYR A 11 -2.08 6.55 8.66
C TYR A 11 -0.90 5.58 8.64
N LEU A 12 -0.14 5.53 7.53
CA LEU A 12 1.04 4.67 7.48
C LEU A 12 2.12 5.16 8.45
N ALA A 13 2.32 6.46 8.60
CA ALA A 13 3.25 7.00 9.58
C ALA A 13 2.84 6.70 11.03
N SER A 14 1.54 6.55 11.35
CA SER A 14 1.10 6.18 12.69
C SER A 14 1.44 4.73 13.00
N ILE A 15 1.28 3.81 12.03
CA ILE A 15 1.69 2.41 12.18
C ILE A 15 3.19 2.33 12.54
N LEU A 16 4.03 3.11 11.85
CA LEU A 16 5.47 3.13 12.14
C LEU A 16 5.82 3.72 13.52
N ARG A 17 4.99 4.61 14.08
CA ARG A 17 5.22 5.16 15.42
C ARG A 17 4.85 4.18 16.54
N GLU A 18 3.97 3.23 16.26
CA GLU A 18 3.60 2.18 17.21
C GLU A 18 4.68 1.09 17.31
N GLU A 19 5.56 1.01 16.32
CA GLU A 19 6.70 0.08 16.30
C GLU A 19 7.96 0.73 16.90
N GLU A 20 8.29 0.38 18.15
CA GLU A 20 9.42 0.97 18.88
C GLU A 20 10.80 0.53 18.35
N SER A 21 10.89 -0.55 17.55
CA SER A 21 12.17 -1.06 17.06
C SER A 21 12.09 -1.71 15.67
N LEU A 22 12.03 -0.89 14.61
CA LEU A 22 12.29 -1.37 13.25
C LEU A 22 13.79 -1.26 12.95
N SER A 23 14.37 -2.30 12.37
CA SER A 23 15.69 -2.24 11.77
C SER A 23 15.71 -1.23 10.61
N SER A 24 16.91 -0.78 10.23
CA SER A 24 17.07 0.13 9.08
C SER A 24 16.55 -0.49 7.77
N GLU A 25 16.62 -1.81 7.62
CA GLU A 25 16.09 -2.51 6.46
C GLU A 25 14.55 -2.50 6.44
N GLU A 26 13.92 -2.77 7.57
CA GLU A 26 12.46 -2.72 7.70
C GLU A 26 11.92 -1.30 7.49
N MET A 27 12.61 -0.28 8.02
CA MET A 27 12.27 1.12 7.74
C MET A 27 12.37 1.46 6.25
N ALA A 28 13.39 0.94 5.55
CA ALA A 28 13.54 1.16 4.11
C ALA A 28 12.41 0.51 3.29
N VAL A 29 12.01 -0.71 3.67
CA VAL A 29 10.86 -1.40 3.06
C VAL A 29 9.57 -0.62 3.31
N PHE A 30 9.36 -0.15 4.54
CA PHE A 30 8.17 0.62 4.91
C PHE A 30 8.09 1.96 4.17
N GLY A 31 9.21 2.69 4.09
CA GLY A 31 9.29 3.93 3.32
C GLY A 31 8.97 3.71 1.84
N LYS A 32 9.41 2.58 1.27
CA LYS A 32 9.06 2.19 -0.10
C LYS A 32 7.57 1.90 -0.25
N LEU A 33 6.95 1.24 0.73
CA LEU A 33 5.51 0.98 0.75
C LEU A 33 4.72 2.29 0.75
N ILE A 34 5.04 3.23 1.64
CA ILE A 34 4.39 4.56 1.68
C ILE A 34 4.50 5.23 0.31
N ARG A 35 5.72 5.33 -0.22
CA ARG A 35 5.99 6.00 -1.49
C ARG A 35 5.16 5.40 -2.63
N LEU A 36 5.17 4.07 -2.78
CA LEU A 36 4.41 3.38 -3.83
C LEU A 36 2.90 3.61 -3.70
N THR A 37 2.40 3.69 -2.46
CA THR A 37 0.97 3.92 -2.18
C THR A 37 0.54 5.32 -2.63
N VAL A 38 1.34 6.33 -2.30
CA VAL A 38 1.09 7.72 -2.70
C VAL A 38 1.18 7.87 -4.21
N GLU A 39 2.24 7.31 -4.84
CA GLU A 39 2.41 7.33 -6.30
C GLU A 39 1.23 6.64 -7.02
N TYR A 40 0.75 5.51 -6.50
CA TYR A 40 -0.39 4.78 -7.06
C TYR A 40 -1.70 5.58 -6.96
N ARG A 41 -1.97 6.19 -5.80
CA ARG A 41 -3.13 7.07 -5.60
C ARG A 41 -3.11 8.23 -6.59
N ASP A 42 -1.98 8.92 -6.70
CA ASP A 42 -1.86 10.11 -7.55
C ASP A 42 -2.04 9.74 -9.03
N ARG A 43 -1.49 8.60 -9.44
CA ARG A 43 -1.72 8.05 -10.78
C ARG A 43 -3.20 7.72 -11.01
N ARG A 44 -3.86 7.02 -10.08
CA ARG A 44 -5.30 6.69 -10.23
C ARG A 44 -6.18 7.93 -10.29
N LYS A 45 -5.87 8.95 -9.49
CA LYS A 45 -6.59 10.22 -9.54
C LYS A 45 -6.44 10.88 -10.91
N ALA A 46 -5.23 10.88 -11.47
CA ALA A 46 -4.98 11.46 -12.79
C ALA A 46 -5.62 10.67 -13.94
N GLU A 47 -5.60 9.34 -13.89
CA GLU A 47 -6.04 8.46 -14.98
C GLU A 47 -7.54 8.16 -14.94
N HIS A 48 -8.13 8.05 -13.75
CA HIS A 48 -9.49 7.57 -13.56
C HIS A 48 -10.40 8.54 -12.79
N ASN A 49 -9.88 9.68 -12.35
CA ASN A 49 -10.58 10.60 -11.44
C ASN A 49 -11.11 9.91 -10.16
N ASP A 50 -10.44 8.83 -9.75
CA ASP A 50 -10.75 8.02 -8.56
C ASP A 50 -9.56 8.05 -7.60
N ILE A 51 -9.84 8.23 -6.31
CA ILE A 51 -8.83 8.41 -5.28
C ILE A 51 -8.83 7.18 -4.38
N LEU A 52 -7.64 6.62 -4.16
CA LEU A 52 -7.44 5.61 -3.14
C LEU A 52 -7.67 6.22 -1.75
N THR A 53 -8.54 5.61 -0.97
CA THR A 53 -8.87 6.01 0.40
C THR A 53 -8.01 5.27 1.43
N VAL A 54 -8.04 5.74 2.68
CA VAL A 54 -7.38 5.07 3.81
C VAL A 54 -7.94 3.67 4.03
N GLU A 55 -9.26 3.49 4.00
CA GLU A 55 -9.90 2.18 4.19
C GLU A 55 -9.53 1.19 3.08
N GLU A 56 -9.43 1.64 1.84
CA GLU A 56 -8.95 0.80 0.73
C GLU A 56 -7.46 0.45 0.87
N THR A 57 -6.68 1.37 1.45
CA THR A 57 -5.26 1.12 1.76
C THR A 57 -5.12 0.06 2.85
N LYS A 58 -5.96 0.09 3.90
CA LYS A 58 -6.02 -0.96 4.94
C LYS A 58 -6.35 -2.32 4.35
N ARG A 59 -7.42 -2.39 3.54
CA ARG A 59 -7.81 -3.63 2.85
C ARG A 59 -6.71 -4.14 1.91
N ALA A 60 -5.96 -3.24 1.27
CA ALA A 60 -4.80 -3.61 0.47
C ALA A 60 -3.68 -4.20 1.32
N LEU A 61 -3.37 -3.64 2.49
CA LEU A 61 -2.35 -4.18 3.40
C LEU A 61 -2.73 -5.61 3.84
N GLU A 62 -3.96 -5.83 4.29
CA GLU A 62 -4.44 -7.16 4.66
C GLU A 62 -4.35 -8.16 3.50
N ALA A 63 -4.72 -7.73 2.28
CA ALA A 63 -4.65 -8.56 1.09
C ALA A 63 -3.19 -8.85 0.69
N TYR A 64 -2.28 -7.90 0.89
CA TYR A 64 -0.86 -8.04 0.64
C TYR A 64 -0.21 -9.03 1.61
N GLU A 65 -0.51 -8.94 2.91
CA GLU A 65 -0.05 -9.90 3.91
C GLU A 65 -0.54 -11.32 3.60
N LYS A 66 -1.84 -11.47 3.28
CA LYS A 66 -2.39 -12.76 2.85
C LYS A 66 -1.69 -13.26 1.59
N ALA A 67 -1.38 -12.38 0.64
CA ALA A 67 -0.72 -12.78 -0.60
C ALA A 67 0.70 -13.28 -0.37
N LEU A 68 1.45 -12.66 0.53
CA LEU A 68 2.78 -13.11 0.94
C LEU A 68 2.72 -14.45 1.67
N LYS A 69 1.74 -14.61 2.59
CA LYS A 69 1.59 -15.82 3.38
C LYS A 69 1.19 -17.03 2.55
N ASP A 70 0.20 -16.86 1.68
CA ASP A 70 -0.37 -17.96 0.91
C ASP A 70 0.30 -18.14 -0.46
N ASN A 71 1.27 -17.27 -0.78
CA ASN A 71 1.94 -17.19 -2.08
C ASN A 71 0.95 -17.16 -3.27
N LYS A 72 -0.17 -16.45 -3.10
CA LYS A 72 -1.23 -16.27 -4.12
C LYS A 72 -1.99 -14.99 -3.89
N MET A 73 -2.50 -14.35 -4.94
CA MET A 73 -3.38 -13.18 -4.79
C MET A 73 -4.74 -13.61 -4.20
N PRO A 74 -5.27 -12.94 -3.16
CA PRO A 74 -6.61 -13.19 -2.67
C PRO A 74 -7.69 -12.97 -3.73
N ASP A 75 -8.72 -13.81 -3.71
CA ASP A 75 -9.90 -13.68 -4.57
C ASP A 75 -10.87 -12.62 -4.04
N GLY A 76 -11.77 -12.14 -4.91
CA GLY A 76 -12.84 -11.22 -4.51
C GLY A 76 -12.42 -9.81 -4.10
N ILE A 77 -11.14 -9.44 -4.27
CA ILE A 77 -10.67 -8.07 -4.02
C ILE A 77 -10.96 -7.14 -5.21
N ASP A 78 -11.35 -5.91 -4.88
CA ASP A 78 -11.60 -4.82 -5.84
C ASP A 78 -10.37 -4.56 -6.72
N GLU A 79 -10.58 -4.19 -7.99
CA GLU A 79 -9.50 -3.97 -8.96
C GLU A 79 -8.50 -2.90 -8.48
N LYS A 80 -9.01 -1.83 -7.86
CA LYS A 80 -8.18 -0.76 -7.29
C LYS A 80 -7.23 -1.29 -6.22
N ILE A 81 -7.73 -2.13 -5.31
CA ILE A 81 -6.96 -2.77 -4.24
C ILE A 81 -5.98 -3.77 -4.84
N ARG A 82 -6.44 -4.62 -5.76
CA ARG A 82 -5.62 -5.60 -6.48
C ARG A 82 -4.42 -4.95 -7.17
N GLY A 83 -4.64 -3.82 -7.84
CA GLY A 83 -3.57 -3.08 -8.52
C GLY A 83 -2.48 -2.60 -7.57
N LEU A 84 -2.87 -2.10 -6.40
CA LEU A 84 -1.94 -1.67 -5.35
C LEU A 84 -1.15 -2.85 -4.77
N VAL A 85 -1.82 -3.96 -4.45
CA VAL A 85 -1.17 -5.17 -3.93
C VAL A 85 -0.17 -5.72 -4.96
N LYS A 86 -0.55 -5.79 -6.24
CA LYS A 86 0.37 -6.19 -7.32
C LYS A 86 1.58 -5.26 -7.42
N LEU A 87 1.38 -3.96 -7.27
CA LEU A 87 2.46 -2.98 -7.28
C LEU A 87 3.46 -3.25 -6.15
N TRP A 88 2.97 -3.45 -4.92
CA TRP A 88 3.83 -3.76 -3.77
C TRP A 88 4.56 -5.09 -3.96
N LEU A 89 3.87 -6.19 -4.27
CA LEU A 89 4.49 -7.50 -4.49
C LEU A 89 5.60 -7.44 -5.55
N LYS A 90 5.34 -6.74 -6.66
CA LYS A 90 6.32 -6.57 -7.74
C LYS A 90 7.52 -5.73 -7.32
N LYS A 91 7.30 -4.60 -6.65
CA LYS A 91 8.34 -3.60 -6.39
C LYS A 91 9.10 -3.85 -5.09
N ILE A 92 8.48 -4.48 -4.10
CA ILE A 92 9.07 -4.79 -2.80
C ILE A 92 9.65 -6.21 -2.84
N ASN A 93 8.83 -7.22 -3.14
CA ASN A 93 9.23 -8.64 -3.03
C ASN A 93 9.70 -9.26 -4.35
N ARG A 94 9.53 -8.58 -5.49
CA ARG A 94 9.79 -9.14 -6.85
C ARG A 94 8.95 -10.38 -7.15
N ILE A 95 7.71 -10.40 -6.68
CA ILE A 95 6.73 -11.46 -6.93
C ILE A 95 5.79 -11.03 -8.07
N PHE A 96 5.50 -11.96 -8.99
CA PHE A 96 4.73 -11.73 -10.21
C PHE A 96 3.66 -12.83 -10.39
N PHE A 97 2.50 -12.65 -9.76
CA PHE A 97 1.31 -13.48 -10.02
C PHE A 97 0.46 -12.90 -11.15
#